data_AF-A0A6J4HN19-F1
#
_entry.id   AF-A0A6J4HN19-F1
#
_cell.length_a   1.000
_cell.length_b   1.000
_cell.length_c   1.000
_cell.angle_alpha   90.00
_cell.angle_beta   90.00
_cell.angle_gamma   90.00
#
_symmetry.space_group_name_H-M   'P 1'
#
loop_
_entity.id
_entity.type
_entity.pdbx_description
1 polymer ?
#
loop_
_entity_poly.entity_id
_entity_poly.type
_entity_poly.pdbx_seq_one_letter_code
_entity_poly.pdbx_strand_id
1 'polypeptide(L)'
;MLAITGAQVITNRTSIEDGVVLVEAGSIVGVGATADLPIPDRAEVVDAAGLTVGPGLIDLHTHGADGVEANDATPEAILRLQRFYARHGVTGFLAGIWGYPAVIDAAIDAVVAACDAPDLSAGAALLGIYLEGPFLNPERKGAFPPATLVPPDRAILEHYIEKAQGHLRLLTLAPELAGADDLIELALAQNVVCAAGHTAANWEQMEQAYGRGVRHSTHTYNAMNPLHHRDPGVLGFA
;
A
#
# COMPACT_ATOMS: atom_id res chain seq x y z
N MET A 1 18.08 -7.74 23.21
CA MET A 1 17.40 -6.42 23.23
C MET A 1 18.27 -5.46 22.44
N LEU A 2 17.67 -4.59 21.65
CA LEU A 2 18.32 -3.55 20.85
C LEU A 2 17.98 -2.19 21.48
N ALA A 3 18.96 -1.28 21.52
CA ALA A 3 18.81 0.10 21.94
C ALA A 3 19.37 1.02 20.85
N ILE A 4 18.53 1.87 20.27
CA ILE A 4 18.95 2.91 19.32
C ILE A 4 19.04 4.22 20.11
N THR A 5 20.20 4.86 20.15
CA THR A 5 20.49 5.94 21.12
C THR A 5 20.99 7.22 20.44
N GLY A 6 20.78 8.38 21.06
CA GLY A 6 21.32 9.66 20.62
C GLY A 6 20.62 10.28 19.40
N ALA A 7 19.56 9.64 18.90
CA ALA A 7 18.83 10.11 17.72
C ALA A 7 17.84 11.22 18.06
N GLN A 8 17.46 11.99 17.05
CA GLN A 8 16.16 12.66 17.09
C GLN A 8 15.07 11.62 16.85
N VAL A 9 14.27 11.30 17.86
CA VAL A 9 13.21 10.28 17.75
C VAL A 9 11.88 10.95 17.43
N ILE A 10 11.30 10.63 16.27
CA ILE A 10 10.00 11.11 15.82
C ILE A 10 8.93 10.10 16.23
N THR A 11 7.92 10.58 16.95
CA THR A 11 6.73 9.82 17.32
C THR A 11 5.49 10.41 16.64
N ASN A 12 4.32 9.79 16.83
CA ASN A 12 3.06 10.35 16.36
C ASN A 12 2.61 11.64 17.07
N ARG A 13 3.30 12.06 18.15
CA ARG A 13 2.90 13.21 18.98
C ARG A 13 3.96 14.28 19.13
N THR A 14 5.24 13.89 19.13
CA THR A 14 6.37 14.78 19.42
C THR A 14 7.64 14.29 18.75
N SER A 15 8.63 15.17 18.65
CA SER A 15 10.04 14.79 18.54
C SER A 15 10.69 14.74 19.93
N ILE A 16 11.65 13.85 20.11
CA ILE A 16 12.51 13.76 21.30
C ILE A 16 13.94 13.94 20.82
N GLU A 17 14.58 15.04 21.22
CA GLU A 17 16.01 15.27 21.01
C GLU A 17 16.82 14.39 21.96
N ASP A 18 17.96 13.86 21.50
CA ASP A 18 18.78 12.89 22.27
C ASP A 18 17.92 11.75 22.85
N GLY A 19 17.19 11.08 21.95
CA GLY A 19 16.24 10.04 22.27
C GLY A 19 16.82 8.63 22.20
N VAL A 20 16.13 7.72 22.89
CA VAL A 20 16.39 6.28 22.92
C VAL A 20 15.14 5.52 22.51
N VAL A 21 15.33 4.49 21.67
CA VAL A 21 14.31 3.49 21.35
C VAL A 21 14.81 2.11 21.79
N LEU A 22 14.06 1.45 22.67
CA LEU A 22 14.34 0.09 23.13
C LEU A 22 13.44 -0.90 22.38
N VAL A 23 14.04 -1.94 21.81
CA VAL A 23 13.35 -3.00 21.07
C VAL A 23 13.68 -4.37 21.66
N GLU A 24 12.65 -5.13 21.97
CA GLU A 24 12.76 -6.50 22.47
C GLU A 24 11.82 -7.43 21.69
N ALA A 25 12.36 -8.55 21.21
CA ALA A 25 11.61 -9.55 20.44
C ALA A 25 10.73 -8.96 19.32
N GLY A 26 11.28 -7.99 18.56
CA GLY A 26 10.58 -7.32 17.45
C GLY A 26 9.55 -6.27 17.86
N SER A 27 9.42 -5.97 19.16
CA SER A 27 8.48 -4.98 19.69
C SER A 27 9.21 -3.81 20.33
N ILE A 28 8.68 -2.60 20.15
CA ILE A 28 9.18 -1.42 20.85
C ILE A 28 8.70 -1.50 22.31
N VAL A 29 9.64 -1.53 23.26
CA VAL A 29 9.35 -1.64 24.70
C VAL A 29 9.63 -0.35 25.48
N GLY A 30 10.26 0.63 24.85
CA GLY A 30 10.50 1.95 25.45
C GLY A 30 10.92 2.99 24.43
N VAL A 31 10.43 4.22 24.62
CA VAL A 31 10.82 5.41 23.85
C VAL A 31 10.88 6.58 24.82
N GLY A 32 11.99 7.31 24.84
CA GLY A 32 12.19 8.41 25.78
C GLY A 32 13.50 9.15 25.54
N ALA A 33 13.75 10.22 26.29
CA ALA A 33 15.06 10.87 26.27
C ALA A 33 16.13 9.96 26.90
N THR A 34 17.37 10.05 26.46
CA THR A 34 18.51 9.29 27.02
C THR A 34 18.62 9.48 28.53
N ALA A 35 18.31 10.68 29.04
CA ALA A 35 18.34 10.98 30.47
C ALA A 35 17.28 10.25 31.29
N ASP A 36 16.14 9.90 30.68
CA ASP A 36 14.96 9.36 31.35
C ASP A 36 14.77 7.86 31.11
N LEU A 37 15.43 7.30 30.09
CA LEU A 37 15.26 5.90 29.68
C LEU A 37 16.57 5.11 29.83
N PRO A 38 16.75 4.38 30.95
CA PRO A 38 17.97 3.61 31.19
C PRO A 38 18.13 2.48 30.17
N ILE A 39 19.32 2.38 29.59
CA ILE A 39 19.68 1.33 28.64
C ILE A 39 20.14 0.09 29.44
N PRO A 40 19.54 -1.09 29.24
CA PRO A 40 19.97 -2.30 29.94
C PRO A 40 21.39 -2.73 29.58
N ASP A 41 22.17 -3.21 30.56
CA ASP A 41 23.61 -3.55 30.41
C ASP A 41 23.96 -4.54 29.28
N ARG A 42 22.99 -5.35 28.83
CA ARG A 42 23.18 -6.36 27.77
C ARG A 42 22.44 -6.02 26.47
N ALA A 43 21.99 -4.78 26.33
CA ALA A 43 21.41 -4.33 25.06
C ALA A 43 22.50 -4.22 23.99
N GLU A 44 22.18 -4.64 22.78
CA GLU A 44 22.94 -4.25 21.59
C GLU A 44 22.66 -2.77 21.34
N VAL A 45 23.70 -1.94 21.31
CA VAL A 45 23.56 -0.49 21.17
C VAL A 45 23.90 -0.06 19.75
N VAL A 46 22.98 0.67 19.14
CA VAL A 46 23.17 1.38 17.87
C VAL A 46 23.22 2.88 18.16
N ASP A 47 24.41 3.47 17.99
CA ASP A 47 24.58 4.92 18.09
C ASP A 47 24.04 5.59 16.83
N ALA A 48 22.96 6.35 17.00
CA ALA A 48 22.27 7.10 15.96
C ALA A 48 22.40 8.61 16.21
N ALA A 49 23.45 9.05 16.91
CA ALA A 49 23.75 10.47 17.11
C ALA A 49 23.77 11.25 15.79
N GLY A 50 23.01 12.35 15.74
CA GLY A 50 22.87 13.18 14.55
C GLY A 50 21.98 12.60 13.44
N LEU A 51 21.35 11.44 13.69
CA LEU A 51 20.35 10.85 12.79
C LEU A 51 18.93 11.04 13.34
N THR A 52 17.96 10.82 12.46
CA THR A 52 16.54 10.79 12.82
C THR A 52 16.05 9.35 12.82
N VAL A 53 15.35 8.96 13.88
CA VAL A 53 14.67 7.66 13.99
C VAL A 53 13.17 7.93 14.00
N GLY A 54 12.44 7.34 13.08
CA GLY A 54 10.98 7.42 13.03
C GLY A 54 10.35 6.05 12.76
N PRO A 55 9.02 5.96 12.76
CA PRO A 55 8.34 4.77 12.27
C PRO A 55 8.78 4.50 10.83
N GLY A 56 9.03 3.23 10.52
CA GLY A 56 9.33 2.84 9.15
C GLY A 56 8.17 3.18 8.21
N LEU A 57 8.49 3.51 6.98
CA LEU A 57 7.49 3.92 5.98
C LEU A 57 6.63 2.72 5.59
N ILE A 58 5.35 2.99 5.33
CA ILE A 58 4.41 2.03 4.74
C ILE A 58 4.09 2.47 3.32
N ASP A 59 4.41 1.64 2.33
CA ASP A 59 4.15 1.94 0.92
C ASP A 59 2.89 1.20 0.43
N LEU A 60 1.84 1.96 0.10
CA LEU A 60 0.55 1.38 -0.31
C LEU A 60 0.45 1.16 -1.82
N HIS A 61 1.34 1.75 -2.62
CA HIS A 61 1.25 1.72 -4.08
C HIS A 61 2.63 1.56 -4.69
N THR A 62 2.99 0.31 -4.95
CA THR A 62 4.19 0.00 -5.74
C THR A 62 4.07 -1.28 -6.54
N HIS A 63 4.46 -1.24 -7.83
CA HIS A 63 4.41 -2.41 -8.70
C HIS A 63 5.70 -3.21 -8.71
N GLY A 64 6.85 -2.52 -8.58
CA GLY A 64 8.15 -3.12 -8.81
C GLY A 64 9.29 -2.17 -8.48
N ALA A 65 10.47 -2.74 -8.29
CA ALA A 65 11.71 -2.04 -7.96
C ALA A 65 12.90 -2.96 -8.23
N ASP A 66 14.10 -2.39 -8.33
CA ASP A 66 15.35 -3.14 -8.51
C ASP A 66 15.32 -4.14 -9.69
N GLY A 67 14.61 -3.77 -10.77
CA GLY A 67 14.49 -4.55 -11.99
C GLY A 67 13.58 -5.78 -11.90
N VAL A 68 12.72 -5.87 -10.87
CA VAL A 68 11.67 -6.89 -10.73
C VAL A 68 10.32 -6.28 -10.38
N GLU A 69 9.25 -7.01 -10.61
CA GLU A 69 7.87 -6.62 -10.34
C GLU A 69 7.13 -7.67 -9.51
N ALA A 70 6.05 -7.28 -8.83
CA ALA A 70 5.12 -8.25 -8.23
C ALA A 70 4.51 -9.19 -9.31
N ASN A 71 4.31 -8.65 -10.52
CA ASN A 71 3.81 -9.38 -11.68
C ASN A 71 4.77 -10.44 -12.23
N ASP A 72 6.05 -10.41 -11.86
CA ASP A 72 6.99 -11.50 -12.21
C ASP A 72 6.59 -12.83 -11.56
N ALA A 73 5.74 -12.78 -10.51
CA ALA A 73 5.12 -13.94 -9.87
C ALA A 73 6.11 -15.03 -9.41
N THR A 74 7.29 -14.60 -8.93
CA THR A 74 8.31 -15.51 -8.38
C THR A 74 8.66 -15.15 -6.94
N PRO A 75 8.98 -16.15 -6.08
CA PRO A 75 9.49 -15.90 -4.74
C PRO A 75 10.74 -15.01 -4.73
N GLU A 76 11.61 -15.16 -5.73
CA GLU A 76 12.84 -14.38 -5.86
C GLU A 76 12.56 -12.90 -6.12
N ALA A 77 11.58 -12.59 -6.98
CA ALA A 77 11.15 -11.21 -7.23
C ALA A 77 10.59 -10.57 -5.96
N ILE A 78 9.70 -11.27 -5.25
CA ILE A 78 9.11 -10.78 -3.99
C ILE A 78 10.20 -10.51 -2.94
N LEU A 79 11.11 -11.47 -2.72
CA LEU A 79 12.21 -11.32 -1.76
C LEU A 79 13.12 -10.14 -2.13
N ARG A 80 13.36 -9.92 -3.43
CA ARG A 80 14.15 -8.78 -3.90
C ARG A 80 13.44 -7.45 -3.63
N LEU A 81 12.12 -7.37 -3.84
CA LEU A 81 11.32 -6.20 -3.48
C LEU A 81 11.39 -5.91 -1.97
N GLN A 82 11.20 -6.93 -1.11
CA GLN A 82 11.27 -6.77 0.34
C GLN A 82 12.62 -6.18 0.80
N ARG A 83 13.72 -6.68 0.23
CA ARG A 83 15.08 -6.18 0.50
C ARG A 83 15.30 -4.76 -0.01
N PHE A 84 14.80 -4.46 -1.20
CA PHE A 84 14.90 -3.13 -1.79
C PHE A 84 14.19 -2.09 -0.92
N TYR A 85 12.93 -2.33 -0.56
CA TYR A 85 12.14 -1.42 0.26
C TYR A 85 12.75 -1.18 1.64
N ALA A 86 13.22 -2.24 2.32
CA ALA A 86 13.89 -2.11 3.61
C ALA A 86 15.11 -1.17 3.56
N ARG A 87 15.91 -1.25 2.49
CA ARG A 87 17.09 -0.38 2.30
C ARG A 87 16.74 1.08 2.07
N HIS A 88 15.49 1.38 1.72
CA HIS A 88 14.98 2.74 1.49
C HIS A 88 14.07 3.23 2.62
N GLY A 89 14.08 2.56 3.78
CA GLY A 89 13.32 2.97 4.96
C GLY A 89 11.85 2.55 4.95
N VAL A 90 11.42 1.77 3.95
CA VAL A 90 10.08 1.17 3.90
C VAL A 90 10.11 -0.15 4.65
N THR A 91 9.28 -0.27 5.68
CA THR A 91 9.21 -1.46 6.54
C THR A 91 7.99 -2.32 6.28
N GLY A 92 7.01 -1.82 5.52
CA GLY A 92 5.90 -2.62 5.04
C GLY A 92 5.33 -2.07 3.73
N PHE A 93 4.83 -2.92 2.85
CA PHE A 93 4.26 -2.48 1.58
C PHE A 93 3.15 -3.40 1.08
N LEU A 94 2.30 -2.88 0.18
CA LEU A 94 1.38 -3.68 -0.62
C LEU A 94 2.00 -3.96 -1.99
N ALA A 95 1.92 -5.21 -2.45
CA ALA A 95 2.34 -5.57 -3.80
C ALA A 95 1.28 -5.11 -4.82
N GLY A 96 1.65 -4.14 -5.65
CA GLY A 96 0.83 -3.58 -6.70
C GLY A 96 0.74 -4.49 -7.92
N ILE A 97 -0.41 -5.12 -8.11
CA ILE A 97 -0.71 -6.05 -9.19
C ILE A 97 -1.57 -5.35 -10.25
N TRP A 98 -1.27 -5.62 -11.52
CA TRP A 98 -2.01 -5.12 -12.67
C TRP A 98 -1.83 -6.05 -13.89
N GLY A 99 -2.59 -5.82 -14.97
CA GLY A 99 -2.33 -6.47 -16.26
C GLY A 99 -3.43 -7.40 -16.74
N TYR A 100 -3.07 -8.41 -17.53
CA TYR A 100 -4.02 -9.39 -18.06
C TYR A 100 -4.48 -10.37 -16.98
N PRO A 101 -5.67 -11.00 -17.11
CA PRO A 101 -6.20 -11.90 -16.09
C PRO A 101 -5.23 -12.98 -15.62
N ALA A 102 -4.52 -13.65 -16.54
CA ALA A 102 -3.55 -14.69 -16.19
C ALA A 102 -2.32 -14.15 -15.44
N VAL A 103 -1.93 -12.91 -15.69
CA VAL A 103 -0.81 -12.24 -14.97
C VAL A 103 -1.26 -11.88 -13.56
N ILE A 104 -2.46 -11.29 -13.42
CA ILE A 104 -3.06 -10.97 -12.13
C ILE A 104 -3.19 -12.25 -11.29
N ASP A 105 -3.70 -13.33 -11.88
CA ASP A 105 -3.84 -14.61 -11.19
C ASP A 105 -2.50 -15.14 -10.67
N ALA A 106 -1.47 -15.20 -11.52
CA ALA A 106 -0.16 -15.70 -11.11
C ALA A 106 0.49 -14.82 -10.02
N ALA A 107 0.35 -13.50 -10.13
CA ALA A 107 0.88 -12.56 -9.15
C ALA A 107 0.17 -12.68 -7.79
N ILE A 108 -1.16 -12.86 -7.79
CA ILE A 108 -1.92 -13.09 -6.54
C ILE A 108 -1.42 -14.38 -5.86
N ASP A 109 -1.26 -15.48 -6.60
CA ASP A 109 -0.78 -16.75 -6.03
C ASP A 109 0.61 -16.59 -5.36
N ALA A 110 1.53 -15.88 -6.03
CA ALA A 110 2.87 -15.66 -5.51
C ALA A 110 2.87 -14.78 -4.26
N VAL A 111 2.06 -13.70 -4.24
CA VAL A 111 1.95 -12.80 -3.09
C VAL A 111 1.28 -13.48 -1.91
N VAL A 112 0.20 -14.25 -2.13
CA VAL A 112 -0.47 -15.04 -1.07
C VAL A 112 0.51 -16.01 -0.43
N ALA A 113 1.26 -16.77 -1.24
CA ALA A 113 2.26 -17.71 -0.72
C ALA A 113 3.33 -17.01 0.13
N ALA A 114 3.78 -15.81 -0.27
CA ALA A 114 4.76 -15.03 0.48
C ALA A 114 4.17 -14.44 1.78
N CYS A 115 2.90 -14.03 1.78
CA CYS A 115 2.21 -13.54 2.98
C CYS A 115 1.94 -14.66 4.00
N ASP A 116 1.63 -15.88 3.55
CA ASP A 116 1.33 -17.02 4.42
C ASP A 116 2.58 -17.66 5.04
N ALA A 117 3.74 -17.48 4.39
CA ALA A 117 5.04 -17.96 4.86
C ALA A 117 6.07 -16.82 4.93
N PRO A 118 5.87 -15.81 5.80
CA PRO A 118 6.72 -14.63 5.82
C PRO A 118 8.12 -14.97 6.33
N ASP A 119 9.13 -14.64 5.53
CA ASP A 119 10.52 -14.60 5.98
C ASP A 119 10.79 -13.28 6.69
N LEU A 120 10.81 -13.30 8.02
CA LEU A 120 11.05 -12.12 8.86
C LEU A 120 12.47 -11.53 8.68
N SER A 121 13.38 -12.26 8.02
CA SER A 121 14.72 -11.76 7.67
C SER A 121 14.79 -11.15 6.27
N ALA A 122 13.71 -11.21 5.48
CA ALA A 122 13.66 -10.75 4.09
C ALA A 122 13.77 -9.23 3.93
N GLY A 123 13.42 -8.45 4.96
CA GLY A 123 13.37 -6.99 4.91
C GLY A 123 11.96 -6.46 5.17
N ALA A 124 11.43 -5.66 4.26
CA ALA A 124 10.12 -5.04 4.42
C ALA A 124 9.01 -6.11 4.46
N ALA A 125 8.03 -5.93 5.34
CA ALA A 125 6.88 -6.80 5.45
C ALA A 125 5.97 -6.66 4.21
N LEU A 126 5.60 -7.78 3.61
CA LEU A 126 4.58 -7.80 2.58
C LEU A 126 3.20 -7.82 3.25
N LEU A 127 2.49 -6.70 3.21
CA LEU A 127 1.23 -6.47 3.95
C LEU A 127 -0.02 -6.97 3.21
N GLY A 128 0.16 -7.39 1.95
CA GLY A 128 -0.88 -7.92 1.09
C GLY A 128 -0.80 -7.35 -0.32
N ILE A 129 -1.95 -7.37 -0.99
CA ILE A 129 -2.12 -7.02 -2.40
C ILE A 129 -2.79 -5.66 -2.51
N TYR A 130 -2.23 -4.85 -3.40
CA TYR A 130 -2.88 -3.70 -3.99
C TYR A 130 -3.22 -4.05 -5.45
N LEU A 131 -4.49 -4.05 -5.81
CA LEU A 131 -4.94 -4.31 -7.17
C LEU A 131 -5.26 -2.98 -7.86
N GLU A 132 -4.44 -2.56 -8.82
CA GLU A 132 -4.68 -1.36 -9.62
C GLU A 132 -5.43 -1.71 -10.91
N GLY A 133 -6.75 -1.56 -10.88
CA GLY A 133 -7.64 -2.03 -11.94
C GLY A 133 -8.10 -3.47 -11.73
N PRO A 134 -8.53 -4.18 -12.79
CA PRO A 134 -8.59 -3.75 -14.19
C PRO A 134 -9.79 -2.84 -14.53
N PHE A 135 -10.63 -2.49 -13.54
CA PHE A 135 -11.87 -1.72 -13.70
C PHE A 135 -11.64 -0.19 -13.81
N LEU A 136 -10.80 0.23 -14.75
CA LEU A 136 -10.36 1.62 -14.90
C LEU A 136 -11.00 2.29 -16.12
N ASN A 137 -11.11 3.63 -16.12
CA ASN A 137 -11.66 4.35 -17.26
C ASN A 137 -10.66 4.38 -18.43
N PRO A 138 -11.03 3.91 -19.64
CA PRO A 138 -10.15 3.91 -20.81
C PRO A 138 -9.60 5.29 -21.20
N GLU A 139 -10.36 6.38 -20.99
CA GLU A 139 -9.93 7.76 -21.26
C GLU A 139 -8.87 8.26 -20.26
N ARG A 140 -8.72 7.54 -19.15
CA ARG A 140 -7.80 7.81 -18.05
C ARG A 140 -6.87 6.62 -17.81
N LYS A 141 -6.67 5.77 -18.81
CA LYS A 141 -5.83 4.56 -18.71
C LYS A 141 -4.36 4.83 -18.33
N GLY A 142 -3.83 6.03 -18.58
CA GLY A 142 -2.40 6.30 -18.39
C GLY A 142 -1.51 5.28 -19.11
N ALA A 143 -0.61 4.65 -18.34
CA ALA A 143 0.32 3.63 -18.82
C ALA A 143 -0.33 2.25 -19.07
N PHE A 144 -1.58 2.03 -18.65
CA PHE A 144 -2.25 0.74 -18.85
C PHE A 144 -2.47 0.47 -20.35
N PRO A 145 -2.09 -0.72 -20.84
CA PRO A 145 -2.48 -1.17 -22.17
C PRO A 145 -4.01 -1.29 -22.25
N PRO A 146 -4.67 -0.78 -23.30
CA PRO A 146 -6.14 -0.84 -23.38
C PRO A 146 -6.72 -2.25 -23.23
N ALA A 147 -6.01 -3.28 -23.68
CA ALA A 147 -6.45 -4.67 -23.64
C ALA A 147 -6.41 -5.30 -22.23
N THR A 148 -5.80 -4.64 -21.23
CA THR A 148 -5.85 -5.09 -19.84
C THR A 148 -7.03 -4.52 -19.07
N LEU A 149 -7.73 -3.53 -19.63
CA LEU A 149 -8.90 -2.92 -18.99
C LEU A 149 -10.14 -3.73 -19.30
N VAL A 150 -10.94 -3.99 -18.27
CA VAL A 150 -12.25 -4.62 -18.41
C VAL A 150 -13.32 -3.74 -17.74
N PRO A 151 -14.57 -3.73 -18.25
CA PRO A 151 -15.67 -3.10 -17.54
C PRO A 151 -15.82 -3.68 -16.13
N PRO A 152 -16.38 -2.92 -15.18
CA PRO A 152 -16.75 -3.46 -13.87
C PRO A 152 -17.55 -4.76 -14.01
N ASP A 153 -17.01 -5.84 -13.45
CA ASP A 153 -17.61 -7.16 -13.47
C ASP A 153 -17.45 -7.80 -12.08
N ARG A 154 -18.59 -8.14 -11.49
CA ARG A 154 -18.66 -8.67 -10.14
C ARG A 154 -17.96 -10.03 -10.02
N ALA A 155 -18.15 -10.92 -11.00
CA ALA A 155 -17.60 -12.27 -10.95
C ALA A 155 -16.07 -12.24 -11.04
N ILE A 156 -15.50 -11.30 -11.79
CA ILE A 156 -14.05 -11.08 -11.87
C ILE A 156 -13.51 -10.66 -10.49
N LEU A 157 -14.16 -9.71 -9.81
CA LEU A 157 -13.71 -9.26 -8.50
C LEU A 157 -13.90 -10.34 -7.42
N GLU A 158 -15.01 -11.09 -7.45
CA GLU A 158 -15.24 -12.23 -6.53
C GLU A 158 -14.11 -13.27 -6.66
N HIS A 159 -13.73 -13.61 -7.90
CA HIS A 159 -12.61 -14.51 -8.18
C HIS A 159 -11.28 -13.99 -7.58
N TYR A 160 -10.94 -12.71 -7.79
CA TYR A 160 -9.71 -12.14 -7.22
C TYR A 160 -9.72 -12.07 -5.69
N ILE A 161 -10.87 -11.77 -5.08
CA ILE A 161 -11.01 -11.77 -3.61
C ILE A 161 -10.83 -13.19 -3.05
N GLU A 162 -11.48 -14.19 -3.64
CA GLU A 162 -11.35 -15.59 -3.23
C GLU A 162 -9.89 -16.06 -3.34
N LYS A 163 -9.27 -15.80 -4.49
CA LYS A 163 -7.88 -16.18 -4.77
C LYS A 163 -6.89 -15.49 -3.84
N ALA A 164 -7.16 -14.24 -3.47
CA ALA A 164 -6.31 -13.48 -2.55
C ALA A 164 -6.39 -13.97 -1.10
N GLN A 165 -7.33 -14.85 -0.73
CA GLN A 165 -7.43 -15.48 0.60
C GLN A 165 -7.37 -14.48 1.77
N GLY A 166 -7.98 -13.31 1.58
CA GLY A 166 -8.00 -12.23 2.57
C GLY A 166 -6.76 -11.32 2.58
N HIS A 167 -5.83 -11.47 1.63
CA HIS A 167 -4.67 -10.60 1.44
C HIS A 167 -4.90 -9.43 0.48
N LEU A 168 -6.03 -9.37 -0.23
CA LEU A 168 -6.40 -8.16 -0.98
C LEU A 168 -6.75 -7.03 0.01
N ARG A 169 -6.02 -5.92 -0.03
CA ARG A 169 -6.18 -4.80 0.93
C ARG A 169 -6.70 -3.53 0.28
N LEU A 170 -6.30 -3.27 -0.95
CA LEU A 170 -6.61 -2.04 -1.67
C LEU A 170 -6.97 -2.36 -3.12
N LEU A 171 -8.05 -1.78 -3.62
CA LEU A 171 -8.53 -1.88 -5.00
C LEU A 171 -8.67 -0.48 -5.58
N THR A 172 -8.02 -0.19 -6.71
CA THR A 172 -8.33 0.99 -7.52
C THR A 172 -9.32 0.68 -8.61
N LEU A 173 -10.37 1.49 -8.71
CA LEU A 173 -11.35 1.44 -9.78
C LEU A 173 -11.79 2.86 -10.19
N ALA A 174 -12.40 2.95 -11.38
CA ALA A 174 -13.06 4.16 -11.85
C ALA A 174 -14.54 4.13 -11.43
N PRO A 175 -14.96 4.94 -10.43
CA PRO A 175 -16.29 4.84 -9.83
C PRO A 175 -17.44 5.26 -10.74
N GLU A 176 -17.15 6.04 -11.79
CA GLU A 176 -18.15 6.50 -12.77
C GLU A 176 -18.58 5.43 -13.77
N LEU A 177 -17.89 4.29 -13.82
CA LEU A 177 -18.21 3.23 -14.76
C LEU A 177 -19.46 2.46 -14.32
N ALA A 178 -20.30 2.08 -15.29
CA ALA A 178 -21.49 1.28 -15.02
C ALA A 178 -21.11 -0.05 -14.33
N GLY A 179 -21.73 -0.32 -13.18
CA GLY A 179 -21.46 -1.51 -12.35
C GLY A 179 -20.37 -1.32 -11.29
N ALA A 180 -19.67 -0.19 -11.25
CA ALA A 180 -18.64 0.08 -10.23
C ALA A 180 -19.21 0.11 -8.80
N ASP A 181 -20.45 0.59 -8.63
CA ASP A 181 -21.16 0.61 -7.35
C ASP A 181 -21.21 -0.77 -6.68
N ASP A 182 -21.57 -1.81 -7.44
CA ASP A 182 -21.66 -3.19 -6.94
C ASP A 182 -20.28 -3.73 -6.52
N LEU A 183 -19.22 -3.26 -7.19
CA LEU A 183 -17.85 -3.68 -6.90
C LEU A 183 -17.33 -3.01 -5.63
N ILE A 184 -17.66 -1.73 -5.44
CA ILE A 184 -17.33 -0.98 -4.22
C ILE A 184 -17.97 -1.65 -3.01
N GLU A 185 -19.25 -2.01 -3.10
CA GLU A 185 -19.98 -2.66 -2.01
C GLU A 185 -19.44 -4.07 -1.72
N LEU A 186 -19.11 -4.84 -2.76
CA LEU A 186 -18.47 -6.16 -2.62
C LEU A 186 -17.10 -6.05 -1.93
N ALA A 187 -16.24 -5.15 -2.40
CA ALA A 187 -14.92 -4.94 -1.82
C ALA A 187 -15.02 -4.51 -0.35
N LEU A 188 -15.92 -3.59 -0.02
CA LEU A 188 -16.13 -3.14 1.35
C LEU A 188 -16.61 -4.28 2.26
N ALA A 189 -17.53 -5.14 1.79
CA ALA A 189 -18.00 -6.30 2.54
C ALA A 189 -16.88 -7.31 2.84
N GLN A 190 -15.80 -7.28 2.08
CA GLN A 190 -14.62 -8.14 2.21
C GLN A 190 -13.44 -7.42 2.90
N ASN A 191 -13.69 -6.24 3.49
CA ASN A 191 -12.67 -5.38 4.13
C ASN A 191 -11.54 -4.94 3.18
N VAL A 192 -11.84 -4.79 1.89
CA VAL A 192 -10.95 -4.22 0.88
C VAL A 192 -11.24 -2.73 0.75
N VAL A 193 -10.22 -1.88 0.89
CA VAL A 193 -10.35 -0.44 0.69
C VAL A 193 -10.51 -0.15 -0.80
N CYS A 194 -11.52 0.61 -1.17
CA CYS A 194 -11.68 1.12 -2.53
C CYS A 194 -11.05 2.51 -2.68
N ALA A 195 -10.25 2.66 -3.73
CA ALA A 195 -9.64 3.89 -4.16
C ALA A 195 -10.21 4.34 -5.51
N ALA A 196 -10.50 5.64 -5.63
CA ALA A 196 -10.76 6.25 -6.92
C ALA A 196 -9.43 6.57 -7.62
N GLY A 197 -9.25 6.08 -8.84
CA GLY A 197 -8.05 6.32 -9.64
C GLY A 197 -8.30 5.95 -11.09
N HIS A 198 -7.49 6.50 -12.00
CA HIS A 198 -7.69 6.30 -13.44
C HIS A 198 -9.15 6.57 -13.86
N THR A 199 -9.68 7.70 -13.39
CA THR A 199 -11.10 8.02 -13.39
C THR A 199 -11.35 9.42 -13.98
N ALA A 200 -12.44 9.52 -14.73
CA ALA A 200 -13.01 10.76 -15.21
C ALA A 200 -14.29 11.15 -14.43
N ALA A 201 -14.44 10.66 -13.20
CA ALA A 201 -15.58 10.98 -12.36
C ALA A 201 -15.69 12.50 -12.11
N ASN A 202 -16.91 13.01 -12.27
CA ASN A 202 -17.27 14.35 -11.85
C ASN A 202 -17.54 14.40 -10.34
N TRP A 203 -17.82 15.60 -9.82
CA TRP A 203 -18.10 15.80 -8.39
C TRP A 203 -19.24 14.90 -7.85
N GLU A 204 -20.38 14.86 -8.55
CA GLU A 204 -21.57 14.12 -8.10
C GLU A 204 -21.31 12.61 -8.05
N GLN A 205 -20.61 12.07 -9.05
CA GLN A 205 -20.22 10.66 -9.10
C GLN A 205 -19.26 10.31 -7.95
N MET A 206 -18.35 11.21 -7.59
CA MET A 206 -17.47 11.02 -6.44
C MET A 206 -18.22 11.07 -5.11
N GLU A 207 -19.19 11.98 -4.94
CA GLU A 207 -20.07 12.00 -3.76
C GLU A 207 -20.82 10.67 -3.60
N GLN A 208 -21.34 10.13 -4.70
CA GLN A 208 -22.02 8.82 -4.70
C GLN A 208 -21.06 7.68 -4.32
N ALA A 209 -19.89 7.61 -4.95
CA ALA A 209 -18.88 6.58 -4.65
C ALA A 209 -18.39 6.65 -3.19
N TYR A 210 -18.18 7.86 -2.66
CA TYR A 210 -17.84 8.05 -1.25
C TYR A 210 -18.97 7.59 -0.33
N GLY A 211 -20.23 7.90 -0.67
CA GLY A 211 -21.40 7.39 0.05
C GLY A 211 -21.45 5.86 0.13
N ARG A 212 -20.94 5.17 -0.89
CA ARG A 212 -20.90 3.69 -0.97
C ARG A 212 -19.69 3.02 -0.35
N GLY A 213 -18.58 3.74 -0.13
CA GLY A 213 -17.43 3.17 0.56
C GLY A 213 -16.05 3.48 -0.02
N VAL A 214 -15.94 4.28 -1.08
CA VAL A 214 -14.62 4.75 -1.53
C VAL A 214 -13.98 5.62 -0.44
N ARG A 215 -12.73 5.34 -0.07
CA ARG A 215 -12.02 5.99 1.05
C ARG A 215 -10.59 6.41 0.70
N HIS A 216 -10.18 6.27 -0.56
CA HIS A 216 -8.83 6.57 -0.99
C HIS A 216 -8.82 7.18 -2.39
N SER A 217 -7.74 7.91 -2.71
CA SER A 217 -7.46 8.48 -4.02
C SER A 217 -6.09 7.97 -4.46
N THR A 218 -6.06 7.17 -5.52
CA THR A 218 -4.82 6.61 -6.05
C THR A 218 -4.03 7.71 -6.75
N HIS A 219 -2.74 7.87 -6.39
CA HIS A 219 -1.81 8.86 -6.96
C HIS A 219 -2.46 10.18 -7.38
N THR A 220 -3.11 10.86 -6.42
CA THR A 220 -3.85 12.12 -6.62
C THR A 220 -3.16 13.03 -7.64
N TYR A 221 -3.96 13.60 -8.55
CA TYR A 221 -3.58 14.32 -9.79
C TYR A 221 -3.35 13.43 -11.01
N ASN A 222 -2.74 12.26 -10.87
CA ASN A 222 -2.37 11.43 -12.01
C ASN A 222 -3.57 10.65 -12.55
N ALA A 223 -3.72 10.63 -13.89
CA ALA A 223 -4.81 9.91 -14.56
C ALA A 223 -6.22 10.29 -14.05
N MET A 224 -6.41 11.56 -13.70
CA MET A 224 -7.66 12.13 -13.20
C MET A 224 -8.11 13.31 -14.06
N ASN A 225 -9.38 13.69 -13.97
CA ASN A 225 -9.83 14.98 -14.54
C ASN A 225 -9.09 16.15 -13.87
N PRO A 226 -8.71 17.20 -14.62
CA PRO A 226 -8.16 18.42 -14.02
C PRO A 226 -9.17 19.10 -13.10
N LEU A 227 -8.67 19.83 -12.09
CA LEU A 227 -9.49 20.60 -11.17
C LEU A 227 -10.12 21.81 -11.90
N HIS A 228 -11.46 21.90 -11.89
CA HIS A 228 -12.18 23.04 -12.45
C HIS A 228 -13.18 23.63 -11.44
N HIS A 229 -13.26 24.96 -11.34
CA HIS A 229 -14.07 25.64 -10.30
C HIS A 229 -15.59 25.39 -10.34
N ARG A 230 -16.15 24.93 -11.47
CA ARG A 230 -17.58 24.56 -11.61
C ARG A 230 -17.84 23.06 -11.53
N ASP A 231 -16.81 22.25 -11.72
CA ASP A 231 -16.87 20.80 -11.56
C ASP A 231 -15.48 20.36 -11.08
N PRO A 232 -15.27 20.33 -9.75
CA PRO A 232 -13.97 20.00 -9.20
C PRO A 232 -13.52 18.56 -9.48
N GLY A 233 -14.47 17.68 -9.86
CA GLY A 233 -14.21 16.27 -10.09
C GLY A 233 -13.57 15.55 -8.91
N VAL A 234 -12.89 14.45 -9.19
CA VAL A 234 -12.11 13.68 -8.21
C VAL A 234 -11.07 14.52 -7.45
N LEU A 235 -10.43 15.50 -8.07
CA LEU A 235 -9.40 16.31 -7.39
C LEU A 235 -9.95 17.29 -6.37
N GLY A 236 -11.19 17.76 -6.52
CA GLY A 236 -11.84 18.53 -5.47
C GLY A 236 -12.35 17.67 -4.31
N PHE A 237 -12.48 16.36 -4.53
CA PHE A 237 -12.99 15.41 -3.56
C PHE A 237 -11.88 14.72 -2.75
N ALA A 238 -10.72 14.49 -3.38
CA ALA A 238 -9.57 13.77 -2.87
C ALA A 238 -8.88 14.41 -1.65
#